data_AF-H1VGI4-F1
#
_entry.id   AF-H1VGI4-F1
#
_cell.length_a   1.000
_cell.length_b   1.000
_cell.length_c   1.000
_cell.angle_alpha   90.00
_cell.angle_beta   90.00
_cell.angle_gamma   90.00
#
_symmetry.space_group_name_H-M   'P 1'
#
loop_
_entity.id
_entity.type
_entity.pdbx_description
1 polymer ?
#
loop_
_entity_poly.entity_id
_entity_poly.type
_entity_poly.pdbx_seq_one_letter_code
_entity_poly.pdbx_strand_id
1 'polypeptide(L)'
;MTAAEYTDWCIQQNLQRDLDAYSSLDPAVQQDIQAKYRLLHERVKDAGLFDCPYSEYGKETCRYSMLFASFLVALNFEWYMTSACFLGLFWHQNMFTARDAGHGAITHNFTFDTIIGLAEYDPDIQNLPFFSTCPSFCKSLLSTYYENFVIVWDAAAEFLVQCQRWTYYPLMAIARFNLYLLSWLHVISSRSTSLGNSKAW
;
A
#
# COMPACT_ATOMS: atom_id res chain seq x y z
N MET A 1 1.07 -0.50 -34.84
CA MET A 1 1.89 -1.01 -33.73
C MET A 1 1.02 -1.91 -32.87
N THR A 2 1.28 -3.21 -32.91
CA THR A 2 0.63 -4.21 -32.05
C THR A 2 1.16 -4.10 -30.61
N ALA A 3 0.52 -4.77 -29.64
CA ALA A 3 0.97 -4.73 -28.24
C ALA A 3 2.41 -5.26 -28.05
N ALA A 4 2.78 -6.30 -28.82
CA ALA A 4 4.15 -6.83 -28.84
C ALA A 4 5.13 -5.81 -29.42
N GLU A 5 4.81 -5.21 -30.57
CA GLU A 5 5.65 -4.19 -31.20
C GLU A 5 5.84 -2.93 -30.34
N TYR A 6 4.80 -2.52 -29.59
CA TYR A 6 4.91 -1.42 -28.63
C TYR A 6 5.85 -1.77 -27.46
N THR A 7 5.76 -3.00 -26.97
CA THR A 7 6.59 -3.48 -25.87
C THR A 7 8.05 -3.54 -26.29
N ASP A 8 8.33 -4.11 -27.47
CA ASP A 8 9.69 -4.16 -28.03
C ASP A 8 10.25 -2.76 -28.29
N TRP A 9 9.44 -1.85 -28.82
CA TRP A 9 9.83 -0.45 -29.00
C TRP A 9 10.19 0.23 -27.67
N CYS A 10 9.36 0.05 -26.62
CA CYS A 10 9.66 0.57 -25.29
C CYS A 10 10.93 -0.04 -24.69
N ILE A 11 11.17 -1.35 -24.88
CA ILE A 11 12.38 -2.01 -24.41
C ILE A 11 13.61 -1.43 -25.11
N GLN A 12 13.58 -1.30 -26.43
CA GLN A 12 14.69 -0.73 -27.20
C GLN A 12 14.96 0.73 -26.85
N GLN A 13 13.91 1.53 -26.66
CA GLN A 13 14.03 2.92 -26.25
C GLN A 13 14.66 3.03 -24.85
N ASN A 14 14.24 2.19 -23.91
CA ASN A 14 14.84 2.14 -22.58
C ASN A 14 16.29 1.68 -22.63
N LEU A 15 16.60 0.64 -23.41
CA LEU A 15 17.96 0.15 -23.58
C LEU A 15 18.89 1.25 -24.11
N GLN A 16 18.46 1.96 -25.15
CA GLN A 16 19.24 3.06 -25.72
C GLN A 16 19.45 4.18 -24.68
N ARG A 17 18.39 4.57 -23.98
CA ARG A 17 18.46 5.59 -22.94
C ARG A 17 19.39 5.16 -21.80
N ASP A 18 19.36 3.90 -21.41
CA ASP A 18 20.20 3.36 -20.35
C ASP A 18 21.67 3.31 -20.78
N LEU A 19 21.96 2.95 -22.03
CA LEU A 19 23.31 3.00 -22.59
C LEU A 19 23.88 4.42 -22.67
N ASP A 20 23.02 5.42 -22.92
CA ASP A 20 23.43 6.83 -22.97
C ASP A 20 23.59 7.45 -21.56
N ALA A 21 22.77 7.01 -20.59
CA ALA A 21 22.72 7.57 -19.24
C ALA A 21 23.69 6.90 -18.26
N TYR A 22 23.95 5.60 -18.40
CA TYR A 22 24.77 4.83 -17.48
C TYR A 22 26.17 4.55 -18.04
N SER A 23 27.09 4.28 -17.13
CA SER A 23 28.47 3.89 -17.45
C SER A 23 28.55 2.60 -18.28
N SER A 24 29.58 2.50 -19.12
CA SER A 24 29.81 1.37 -20.03
C SER A 24 29.72 0.00 -19.36
N LEU A 25 29.18 -0.98 -20.10
CA LEU A 25 29.06 -2.39 -19.69
C LEU A 25 30.38 -3.18 -19.70
N ASP A 26 31.51 -2.51 -19.96
CA ASP A 26 32.83 -3.12 -19.94
C ASP A 26 33.13 -3.78 -18.57
N PRO A 27 33.57 -5.05 -18.52
CA PRO A 27 33.77 -5.75 -17.26
C PRO A 27 34.69 -5.02 -16.27
N ALA A 28 35.72 -4.32 -16.75
CA ALA A 28 36.63 -3.58 -15.88
C ALA A 28 35.94 -2.39 -15.21
N VAL A 29 35.13 -1.63 -15.96
CA VAL A 29 34.34 -0.51 -15.44
C VAL A 29 33.28 -0.99 -14.45
N GLN A 30 32.59 -2.09 -14.77
CA GLN A 30 31.57 -2.67 -13.88
C GLN A 30 32.18 -3.19 -12.56
N GLN A 31 33.37 -3.79 -12.60
CA GLN A 31 34.09 -4.20 -11.38
C GLN A 31 34.50 -3.01 -10.52
N ASP A 32 34.98 -1.92 -11.12
CA ASP A 32 35.33 -0.69 -10.40
C ASP A 32 34.09 -0.06 -9.73
N ILE A 33 32.96 -0.02 -10.43
CA ILE A 33 31.68 0.46 -9.87
C ILE A 33 31.24 -0.42 -8.69
N GLN A 34 31.31 -1.74 -8.83
CA GLN A 34 30.99 -2.66 -7.73
C GLN A 34 31.91 -2.45 -6.52
N ALA A 35 33.21 -2.25 -6.74
CA ALA A 35 34.16 -1.97 -5.67
C ALA A 35 33.83 -0.65 -4.95
N LYS A 36 33.52 0.41 -5.70
CA LYS A 36 33.08 1.70 -5.16
C LYS A 36 31.76 1.59 -4.40
N TYR A 37 30.80 0.82 -4.92
CA TYR A 37 29.52 0.57 -4.26
C TYR A 37 29.70 -0.17 -2.94
N ARG A 38 30.55 -1.20 -2.88
CA ARG A 38 30.89 -1.91 -1.64
C ARG A 38 31.54 -0.98 -0.62
N LEU A 39 32.49 -0.15 -1.04
CA LEU A 39 33.11 0.85 -0.15
C LEU A 39 32.09 1.87 0.38
N LEU A 40 31.17 2.33 -0.47
CA LEU A 40 30.08 3.22 -0.04
C LEU A 40 29.17 2.51 0.97
N HIS A 41 28.79 1.26 0.69
CA HIS A 41 27.93 0.47 1.57
C HIS A 41 28.56 0.31 2.96
N GLU A 42 29.85 -0.02 3.04
CA GLU A 42 30.58 -0.08 4.31
C GLU A 42 30.59 1.28 5.02
N ARG A 43 30.83 2.40 4.31
CA ARG A 43 30.76 3.75 4.92
C ARG A 43 29.38 4.09 5.47
N VAL A 44 28.31 3.72 4.77
CA VAL A 44 26.93 3.96 5.21
C VAL A 44 26.61 3.12 6.45
N LYS A 45 27.12 1.88 6.49
CA LYS A 45 27.00 0.98 7.63
C LYS A 45 27.80 1.47 8.84
N ASP A 46 29.05 1.90 8.64
CA ASP A 46 29.90 2.48 9.70
C ASP A 46 29.30 3.78 10.25
N ALA A 47 28.56 4.52 9.43
CA ALA A 47 27.82 5.72 9.86
C ALA A 47 26.50 5.41 10.61
N GLY A 48 26.13 4.13 10.77
CA GLY A 48 24.88 3.73 11.43
C GLY A 48 23.61 4.17 10.70
N LEU A 49 23.70 4.53 9.41
CA LEU A 49 22.56 5.06 8.65
C LEU A 49 21.52 3.99 8.29
N PHE A 50 21.85 2.71 8.47
CA PHE A 50 20.89 1.61 8.36
C PHE A 50 20.11 1.37 9.65
N ASP A 51 20.53 1.94 10.79
CA ASP A 51 19.87 1.71 12.06
C ASP A 51 18.61 2.57 12.16
N CYS A 52 17.46 1.93 12.39
CA CYS A 52 16.19 2.62 12.57
C CYS A 52 16.10 3.28 13.96
N PRO A 53 15.97 4.62 14.06
CA PRO A 53 15.79 5.28 15.35
C PRO A 53 14.34 5.10 15.83
N TYR A 54 14.07 4.03 16.57
CA TYR A 54 12.75 3.70 17.11
C TYR A 54 12.12 4.84 17.93
N SER A 55 12.93 5.75 18.51
CA SER A 55 12.44 6.92 19.22
C SER A 55 11.68 7.90 18.33
N GLU A 56 12.07 8.04 17.06
CA GLU A 56 11.36 8.91 16.11
C GLU A 56 10.00 8.31 15.75
N TYR A 57 9.95 6.99 15.51
CA TYR A 57 8.69 6.27 15.35
C TYR A 57 7.81 6.37 16.61
N GLY A 58 8.39 6.28 17.81
CA GLY A 58 7.68 6.48 19.06
C GLY A 58 7.01 7.86 19.17
N LYS A 59 7.66 8.94 18.70
CA LYS A 59 7.07 10.29 18.66
C LYS A 59 5.88 10.34 17.70
N GLU A 60 6.02 9.74 16.51
CA GLU A 60 4.91 9.66 15.55
C GLU A 60 3.76 8.80 16.09
N THR A 61 4.06 7.71 16.79
CA THR A 61 3.08 6.90 17.52
C THR A 61 2.33 7.71 18.55
N CYS A 62 3.02 8.47 19.39
CA CYS A 62 2.35 9.37 20.32
C CYS A 62 1.44 10.38 19.60
N ARG A 63 1.88 10.96 18.47
CA ARG A 63 1.08 11.93 17.70
C ARG A 63 -0.22 11.32 17.17
N TYR A 64 -0.15 10.20 16.45
CA TYR A 64 -1.37 9.59 15.91
C TYR A 64 -2.25 8.98 17.01
N SER A 65 -1.67 8.47 18.11
CA SER A 65 -2.46 8.05 19.27
C SER A 65 -3.21 9.21 19.93
N MET A 66 -2.61 10.41 20.01
CA MET A 66 -3.28 11.61 20.50
C MET A 66 -4.43 12.05 19.57
N LEU A 67 -4.25 11.95 18.25
CA LEU A 67 -5.32 12.21 17.28
C LEU A 67 -6.48 11.22 17.45
N PHE A 68 -6.17 9.93 17.62
CA PHE A 68 -7.17 8.89 17.85
C PHE A 68 -7.92 9.07 19.18
N ALA A 69 -7.20 9.40 20.26
CA ALA A 69 -7.82 9.72 21.54
C ALA A 69 -8.74 10.96 21.43
N SER A 70 -8.30 12.00 20.72
CA SER A 70 -9.11 13.20 20.47
C SER A 70 -10.36 12.89 19.65
N PHE A 71 -10.27 11.97 18.69
CA PHE A 71 -11.40 11.41 17.96
C PHE A 71 -12.41 10.75 18.91
N LEU A 72 -11.95 9.87 19.82
CA LEU A 72 -12.81 9.16 20.77
C LEU A 72 -13.48 10.11 21.78
N VAL A 73 -12.74 11.10 22.28
CA VAL A 73 -13.28 12.12 23.19
C VAL A 73 -14.33 12.97 22.47
N ALA A 74 -14.04 13.46 21.26
CA ALA A 74 -15.01 14.21 20.47
C ALA A 74 -16.25 13.39 20.13
N LEU A 75 -16.09 12.08 19.88
CA LEU A 75 -17.21 11.16 19.64
C LEU A 75 -18.07 10.99 20.90
N ASN A 76 -17.44 10.89 22.08
CA ASN A 76 -18.15 10.78 23.36
C ASN A 76 -18.99 12.03 23.70
N PHE A 77 -18.52 13.22 23.31
CA PHE A 77 -19.28 14.47 23.42
C PHE A 77 -20.24 14.74 22.25
N GLU A 78 -20.46 13.76 21.36
CA GLU A 78 -21.31 13.86 20.18
C GLU A 78 -20.88 14.95 19.17
N TRP A 79 -19.60 15.35 19.18
CA TRP A 79 -19.04 16.33 18.25
C TRP A 79 -18.60 15.64 16.95
N TYR A 80 -19.58 15.18 16.16
CA TYR A 80 -19.36 14.31 15.01
C TYR A 80 -18.41 14.89 13.95
N MET A 81 -18.49 16.18 13.62
CA MET A 81 -17.62 16.79 12.60
C MET A 81 -16.18 16.95 13.08
N THR A 82 -16.00 17.31 14.34
CA THR A 82 -14.68 17.42 14.97
C THR A 82 -14.04 16.04 15.09
N SER A 83 -14.82 15.04 15.47
CA SER A 83 -14.41 13.64 15.54
C SER A 83 -13.97 13.12 14.17
N ALA A 84 -14.77 13.33 13.12
CA ALA A 84 -14.43 12.93 11.75
C ALA A 84 -13.13 13.59 11.24
N CYS A 85 -12.90 14.87 11.58
CA CYS A 85 -11.66 15.56 11.23
C CYS A 85 -10.42 14.92 11.88
N PHE A 86 -10.48 14.63 13.19
CA PHE A 86 -9.38 13.95 13.89
C PHE A 86 -9.13 12.54 13.36
N LEU A 87 -10.19 11.80 13.02
CA LEU A 87 -10.06 10.47 12.42
C LEU A 87 -9.42 10.55 11.02
N GLY A 88 -9.77 11.55 10.20
CA GLY A 88 -9.14 11.79 8.90
C GLY A 88 -7.65 12.12 9.00
N LEU A 89 -7.28 12.99 9.95
CA LEU A 89 -5.87 13.33 10.21
C LEU A 89 -5.07 12.14 10.75
N PHE A 90 -5.69 11.31 11.61
CA PHE A 90 -5.11 10.06 12.09
C PHE A 90 -4.74 9.12 10.93
N TRP A 91 -5.68 8.86 10.03
CA TRP A 91 -5.44 7.98 8.88
C TRP A 91 -4.40 8.54 7.91
N HIS A 92 -4.42 9.85 7.66
CA HIS A 92 -3.43 10.50 6.80
C HIS A 92 -2.02 10.39 7.37
N GLN A 93 -1.84 10.58 8.69
CA GLN A 93 -0.53 10.49 9.32
C GLN A 93 -0.03 9.04 9.42
N ASN A 94 -0.92 8.10 9.72
CA ASN A 94 -0.58 6.68 9.87
C ASN A 94 -0.11 6.03 8.56
N MET A 95 -0.56 6.54 7.41
CA MET A 95 -0.17 6.00 6.09
C MET A 95 1.35 6.04 5.88
N PHE A 96 2.04 7.06 6.39
CA PHE A 96 3.50 7.18 6.24
C PHE A 96 4.24 6.09 7.03
N THR A 97 3.85 5.86 8.29
CA THR A 97 4.41 4.79 9.12
C THR A 97 4.13 3.41 8.54
N ALA A 98 2.91 3.17 8.07
CA ALA A 98 2.53 1.90 7.44
C ALA A 98 3.30 1.65 6.12
N ARG A 99 3.52 2.70 5.32
CA ARG A 99 4.32 2.62 4.09
C ARG A 99 5.77 2.25 4.38
N ASP A 100 6.37 2.87 5.40
CA ASP A 100 7.76 2.59 5.78
C ASP A 100 7.90 1.18 6.36
N ALA A 101 6.90 0.70 7.11
CA ALA A 101 6.84 -0.68 7.60
C ALA A 101 6.90 -1.71 6.45
N GLY A 102 6.29 -1.41 5.30
CA GLY A 102 6.29 -2.30 4.13
C GLY A 102 7.61 -2.35 3.34
N HIS A 103 8.58 -1.50 3.64
CA HIS A 103 9.85 -1.42 2.90
C HIS A 103 11.07 -1.98 3.65
N GLY A 104 10.88 -2.67 4.78
CA GLY A 104 12.02 -3.22 5.53
C GLY A 104 12.66 -2.23 6.52
N ALA A 105 12.11 -1.01 6.65
CA ALA A 105 12.77 0.10 7.34
C ALA A 105 12.57 0.10 8.87
N ILE A 106 11.62 -0.68 9.39
CA ILE A 106 11.25 -0.63 10.82
C ILE A 106 11.72 -1.88 11.56
N THR A 107 11.43 -3.08 11.07
CA THR A 107 11.82 -4.31 11.79
C THR A 107 13.15 -4.88 11.31
N HIS A 108 13.64 -4.41 10.15
CA HIS A 108 14.80 -4.99 9.45
C HIS A 108 14.66 -6.50 9.17
N ASN A 109 13.46 -7.06 9.35
CA ASN A 109 13.14 -8.44 9.09
C ASN A 109 12.26 -8.51 7.85
N PHE A 110 12.87 -8.91 6.74
CA PHE A 110 12.19 -8.98 5.45
C PHE A 110 10.91 -9.84 5.52
N THR A 111 10.91 -10.94 6.27
CA THR A 111 9.72 -11.80 6.40
C THR A 111 8.59 -11.08 7.14
N PHE A 112 8.91 -10.40 8.25
CA PHE A 112 7.90 -9.72 9.05
C PHE A 112 7.34 -8.48 8.33
N ASP A 113 8.20 -7.69 7.71
CA ASP A 113 7.81 -6.48 6.97
C ASP A 113 7.06 -6.83 5.67
N THR A 114 7.40 -7.96 5.05
CA THR A 114 6.65 -8.51 3.91
C THR A 114 5.29 -9.04 4.33
N ILE A 115 5.13 -9.63 5.52
CA ILE A 115 3.81 -10.05 6.03
C ILE A 115 2.94 -8.83 6.40
N ILE A 116 3.53 -7.78 6.97
CA ILE A 116 2.83 -6.53 7.28
C ILE A 116 2.45 -5.79 5.99
N GLY A 117 3.30 -5.81 4.97
CA GLY A 117 3.10 -5.11 3.69
C GLY A 117 2.33 -5.89 2.63
N LEU A 118 2.35 -7.23 2.67
CA LEU A 118 1.55 -8.06 1.78
C LEU A 118 0.11 -8.09 2.27
N ALA A 119 -0.70 -7.41 1.49
CA ALA A 119 -2.13 -7.58 1.27
C ALA A 119 -2.70 -9.03 1.23
N GLU A 120 -1.89 -10.07 1.44
CA GLU A 120 -2.30 -11.47 1.37
C GLU A 120 -3.23 -11.87 2.53
N TYR A 121 -3.30 -11.04 3.60
CA TYR A 121 -4.28 -11.16 4.69
C TYR A 121 -5.45 -10.17 4.59
N ASP A 122 -5.47 -9.30 3.58
CA ASP A 122 -6.54 -8.32 3.38
C ASP A 122 -7.61 -8.89 2.42
N PRO A 123 -8.82 -9.24 2.92
CA PRO A 123 -9.88 -9.80 2.08
C PRO A 123 -10.34 -8.84 0.97
N ASP A 124 -10.10 -7.53 1.10
CA ASP A 124 -10.49 -6.53 0.10
C ASP A 124 -9.47 -6.42 -1.06
N ILE A 125 -8.25 -6.94 -0.89
CA ILE A 125 -7.21 -6.97 -1.94
C ILE A 125 -7.16 -8.33 -2.67
N GLN A 126 -7.80 -9.38 -2.13
CA GLN A 126 -7.97 -10.69 -2.79
C GLN A 126 -9.04 -10.72 -3.90
N ASN A 127 -9.51 -9.55 -4.38
CA ASN A 127 -10.56 -9.39 -5.38
C ASN A 127 -10.11 -9.77 -6.81
N LEU A 128 -9.59 -10.98 -6.99
CA LEU A 128 -9.56 -11.63 -8.29
C LEU A 128 -10.99 -12.01 -8.70
N PRO A 129 -11.43 -11.70 -9.94
CA PRO A 129 -10.63 -11.31 -11.11
C PRO A 129 -10.62 -9.80 -11.41
N PHE A 130 -11.00 -8.92 -10.48
CA PHE A 130 -11.15 -7.49 -10.73
C PHE A 130 -9.89 -6.64 -10.45
N PHE A 131 -9.02 -7.09 -9.55
CA PHE A 131 -7.82 -6.36 -9.16
C PHE A 131 -6.61 -7.28 -9.05
N SER A 132 -6.00 -7.68 -10.18
CA SER A 132 -4.69 -8.32 -10.15
C SER A 132 -3.61 -7.25 -10.03
N THR A 133 -2.93 -7.21 -8.88
CA THR A 133 -1.83 -6.26 -8.58
C THR A 133 -0.45 -6.86 -8.79
N CYS A 134 -0.35 -8.19 -8.97
CA CYS A 134 0.92 -8.87 -9.17
C CYS A 134 0.82 -10.06 -10.17
N PRO A 135 1.89 -10.36 -10.94
CA PRO A 135 1.89 -11.48 -11.90
C PRO A 135 1.73 -12.86 -11.26
N SER A 136 2.07 -13.00 -9.97
CA SER A 136 1.91 -14.25 -9.22
C SER A 136 0.44 -14.63 -9.02
N PHE A 137 -0.47 -13.66 -9.07
CA PHE A 137 -1.92 -13.87 -9.00
C PHE A 137 -2.53 -14.37 -10.32
N CYS A 138 -1.75 -14.46 -11.40
CA CYS A 138 -2.16 -15.04 -12.68
C CYS A 138 -2.07 -16.57 -12.72
N LYS A 139 -2.29 -17.22 -11.57
CA LYS A 139 -2.33 -18.67 -11.36
C LYS A 139 -3.46 -18.97 -10.39
N SER A 140 -3.98 -20.20 -10.38
CA SER A 140 -4.97 -20.59 -9.38
C SER A 140 -4.39 -20.44 -7.97
N LEU A 141 -5.08 -19.69 -7.11
CA LEU A 141 -4.64 -19.39 -5.75
C LEU A 141 -5.51 -20.12 -4.74
N LEU A 142 -4.90 -20.70 -3.72
CA LEU A 142 -5.61 -21.16 -2.53
C LEU A 142 -5.74 -19.97 -1.57
N SER A 143 -6.97 -19.60 -1.19
CA SER A 143 -7.18 -18.57 -0.18
C SER A 143 -6.71 -19.10 1.19
N THR A 144 -5.87 -18.33 1.87
CA THR A 144 -5.44 -18.60 3.25
C THR A 144 -6.52 -18.22 4.27
N TYR A 145 -7.50 -17.41 3.88
CA TYR A 145 -8.58 -16.92 4.75
C TYR A 145 -9.83 -17.80 4.68
N TYR A 146 -10.20 -18.26 3.49
CA TYR A 146 -11.30 -19.21 3.30
C TYR A 146 -10.75 -20.63 3.21
N GLU A 147 -10.97 -21.44 4.25
CA GLU A 147 -10.54 -22.84 4.26
C GLU A 147 -11.04 -23.57 3.01
N ASN A 148 -10.09 -24.16 2.25
CA ASN A 148 -10.32 -24.94 1.04
C ASN A 148 -10.95 -24.19 -0.16
N PHE A 149 -10.90 -22.85 -0.19
CA PHE A 149 -11.36 -22.09 -1.35
C PHE A 149 -10.22 -21.84 -2.33
N VAL A 150 -10.27 -22.52 -3.48
CA VAL A 150 -9.35 -22.30 -4.60
C VAL A 150 -9.99 -21.32 -5.57
N ILE A 151 -9.38 -20.16 -5.73
CA ILE A 151 -9.70 -19.20 -6.80
C ILE A 151 -9.07 -19.76 -8.07
N VAL A 152 -9.90 -20.41 -8.89
CA VAL A 152 -9.46 -21.02 -10.15
C VAL A 152 -9.22 -19.93 -11.18
N TRP A 153 -8.03 -19.93 -11.79
CA TRP A 153 -7.75 -19.07 -12.94
C TRP A 153 -8.39 -19.67 -14.20
N ASP A 154 -9.47 -19.05 -14.65
CA ASP A 154 -10.25 -19.49 -15.82
C ASP A 154 -10.17 -18.47 -16.98
N ALA A 155 -10.75 -18.83 -18.14
CA ALA A 155 -10.77 -17.96 -19.31
C ALA A 155 -11.52 -16.64 -19.08
N ALA A 156 -12.44 -16.60 -18.10
CA ALA A 156 -13.11 -15.37 -17.71
C ALA A 156 -12.15 -14.42 -16.96
N ALA A 157 -11.28 -14.95 -16.11
CA ALA A 157 -10.21 -14.18 -15.47
C ALA A 157 -9.24 -13.57 -16.49
N GLU A 158 -8.84 -14.32 -17.53
CA GLU A 158 -7.98 -13.79 -18.60
C GLU A 158 -8.63 -12.60 -19.33
N PHE A 159 -9.92 -12.69 -19.65
CA PHE A 159 -10.67 -11.61 -20.29
C PHE A 159 -10.85 -10.40 -19.37
N LEU A 160 -11.21 -10.62 -18.10
CA LEU A 160 -11.45 -9.55 -17.13
C LEU A 160 -10.17 -8.80 -16.78
N VAL A 161 -9.02 -9.47 -16.73
CA VAL A 161 -7.70 -8.83 -16.53
C VAL A 161 -7.33 -7.93 -17.71
N GLN A 162 -7.70 -8.28 -18.94
CA GLN A 162 -7.52 -7.38 -20.10
C GLN A 162 -8.42 -6.14 -20.01
N CYS A 163 -9.64 -6.31 -19.50
CA CYS A 163 -10.57 -5.21 -19.25
C CYS A 163 -10.24 -4.39 -17.98
N GLN A 164 -9.38 -4.91 -17.09
CA GLN A 164 -9.02 -4.30 -15.79
C GLN A 164 -8.58 -2.85 -15.93
N ARG A 165 -7.83 -2.50 -16.98
CA ARG A 165 -7.40 -1.11 -17.23
C ARG A 165 -8.58 -0.12 -17.33
N TRP A 166 -9.70 -0.56 -17.88
CA TRP A 166 -10.89 0.26 -18.10
C TRP A 166 -11.88 0.17 -16.96
N THR A 167 -11.98 -0.97 -16.28
CA THR A 167 -12.90 -1.20 -15.16
C THR A 167 -12.35 -0.68 -13.83
N TYR A 168 -11.03 -0.61 -13.67
CA TYR A 168 -10.36 -0.14 -12.44
C TYR A 168 -10.81 1.26 -12.01
N TYR A 169 -10.70 2.25 -12.91
CA TYR A 169 -11.01 3.64 -12.60
C TYR A 169 -12.49 3.90 -12.24
N PRO A 170 -13.49 3.42 -13.00
CA PRO A 170 -14.89 3.61 -12.65
C PRO A 170 -15.27 2.82 -11.39
N LEU A 171 -14.74 1.61 -11.18
CA LEU A 171 -15.05 0.82 -9.99
C LEU A 171 -14.45 1.44 -8.73
N MET A 172 -13.19 1.89 -8.78
CA MET A 172 -12.56 2.64 -7.69
C MET A 172 -13.23 4.01 -7.46
N ALA A 173 -13.66 4.70 -8.52
CA ALA A 173 -14.40 5.95 -8.38
C ALA A 173 -15.74 5.71 -7.65
N ILE A 174 -16.52 4.71 -8.06
CA ILE A 174 -17.78 4.35 -7.41
C ILE A 174 -17.55 3.89 -5.97
N ALA A 175 -16.55 3.04 -5.71
CA ALA A 175 -16.21 2.60 -4.35
C ALA A 175 -15.86 3.79 -3.46
N ARG A 176 -15.09 4.74 -3.98
CA ARG A 176 -14.72 5.97 -3.27
C ARG A 176 -15.93 6.87 -3.02
N PHE A 177 -16.81 7.06 -4.00
CA PHE A 177 -18.07 7.79 -3.82
C PHE A 177 -19.03 7.08 -2.85
N ASN A 178 -19.08 5.75 -2.87
CA ASN A 178 -19.90 4.94 -1.97
C ASN A 178 -19.41 5.06 -0.53
N LEU A 179 -18.10 5.00 -0.28
CA LEU A 179 -17.50 5.25 1.03
C LEU A 179 -17.80 6.66 1.54
N TYR A 180 -17.70 7.68 0.68
CA TYR A 180 -18.09 9.04 1.06
C TYR A 180 -19.59 9.13 1.33
N LEU A 181 -20.44 8.55 0.48
CA LEU A 181 -21.89 8.57 0.63
C LEU A 181 -22.33 7.82 1.89
N LEU A 182 -21.76 6.65 2.19
CA LEU A 182 -22.01 5.93 3.45
C LEU A 182 -21.56 6.75 4.65
N SER A 183 -20.43 7.45 4.56
CA SER A 183 -19.94 8.32 5.64
C SER A 183 -20.92 9.48 5.88
N TRP A 184 -21.39 10.15 4.82
CA TRP A 184 -22.39 11.22 4.92
C TRP A 184 -23.76 10.72 5.37
N LEU A 185 -24.23 9.60 4.82
CA LEU A 185 -25.50 8.98 5.21
C LEU A 185 -25.46 8.51 6.67
N HIS A 186 -24.33 8.01 7.16
CA HIS A 186 -24.16 7.65 8.56
C HIS A 186 -24.25 8.89 9.46
N VAL A 187 -23.56 9.97 9.10
CA VAL A 187 -23.61 11.26 9.82
C VAL A 187 -25.01 11.86 9.86
N ILE A 188 -25.77 11.76 8.76
CA ILE A 188 -27.11 12.33 8.61
C ILE A 188 -28.20 11.40 9.18
N SER A 189 -27.93 10.10 9.30
CA SER A 189 -28.88 9.12 9.82
C SER A 189 -29.21 9.38 11.29
N SER A 190 -30.48 9.25 11.64
CA SER A 190 -30.96 9.26 13.04
C SER A 190 -30.31 8.18 13.92
N ARG A 191 -29.62 7.20 13.31
CA ARG A 191 -28.83 6.18 14.01
C ARG A 191 -27.55 6.78 14.63
N SER A 192 -26.95 7.81 14.02
CA SER A 192 -25.86 8.60 14.61
C SER A 192 -26.36 9.39 15.83
N THR A 193 -27.52 10.04 15.71
CA THR A 193 -28.16 10.78 16.82
C THR A 193 -28.68 9.87 17.95
N SER A 194 -29.07 8.62 17.61
CA SER A 194 -29.51 7.60 18.57
C SER A 194 -28.34 7.01 19.38
N LEU A 195 -27.15 6.91 18.77
CA LEU A 195 -25.92 6.50 19.45
C LEU A 195 -25.46 7.54 20.48
N GLY A 196 -25.70 8.84 20.24
CA GLY A 196 -25.52 9.90 21.24
C GLY A 196 -26.45 9.77 22.45
N ASN A 197 -27.74 9.51 22.22
CA ASN A 197 -28.73 9.35 23.31
C ASN A 197 -28.64 8.00 24.05
N SER A 198 -27.84 7.05 23.56
CA SER A 198 -27.64 5.76 24.21
C SER A 198 -26.54 5.92 25.26
N LYS A 199 -26.89 5.79 26.54
CA LYS A 199 -25.91 5.81 27.64
C LYS A 199 -24.80 4.79 27.37
N ALA A 200 -23.65 5.28 26.93
CA ALA A 200 -22.41 4.52 26.88
C ALA A 200 -21.87 4.45 28.31
N TRP A 201 -22.43 3.52 29.09
CA TRP A 201 -22.05 3.14 30.46
C TRP A 201 -21.88 4.31 31.44
#